data_AF-A0A443IDF0-F1
#
_entry.id   AF-A0A443IDF0-F1
#
_cell.length_a   1.000
_cell.length_b   1.000
_cell.length_c   1.000
_cell.angle_alpha   90.00
_cell.angle_beta   90.00
_cell.angle_gamma   90.00
#
_symmetry.space_group_name_H-M   'P 1'
#
loop_
_entity.id
_entity.type
_entity.pdbx_description
1 polymer ?
#
loop_
_entity_poly.entity_id
_entity_poly.type
_entity_poly.pdbx_seq_one_letter_code
_entity_poly.pdbx_strand_id
1 'polypeptide(L)'
;MTSENKGYSLTLLNQDNNKKVESVYLRPMSFYVPEIAMEAIEKLIDDLALTYESNKGFVLTVTNKNNGVSVDKRFPTLDVLKDNTITADVLKELVNIIRGYDSDEEANVCGW
;
A
#
# COMPACT_ATOMS: atom_id res chain seq x y z
N MET A 1 -8.15 2.63 27.09
CA MET A 1 -8.85 2.10 25.89
C MET A 1 -7.88 1.14 25.24
N THR A 2 -8.25 -0.13 25.11
CA THR A 2 -7.43 -1.14 24.43
C THR A 2 -7.42 -0.81 22.96
N SER A 3 -6.39 -0.10 22.49
CA SER A 3 -6.12 0.05 21.07
C SER A 3 -5.75 -1.33 20.54
N GLU A 4 -6.77 -2.13 20.21
CA GLU A 4 -6.60 -3.34 19.41
C GLU A 4 -5.80 -2.91 18.18
N ASN A 5 -4.64 -3.52 17.98
CA ASN A 5 -3.83 -3.21 16.82
C ASN A 5 -4.59 -3.68 15.59
N LYS A 6 -5.23 -2.74 14.88
CA LYS A 6 -6.04 -3.02 13.69
C LYS A 6 -5.16 -3.25 12.45
N GLY A 7 -3.85 -3.11 12.59
CA GLY A 7 -2.87 -3.27 11.52
C GLY A 7 -2.97 -2.23 10.41
N TYR A 8 -2.36 -2.56 9.29
CA TYR A 8 -2.35 -1.80 8.04
C TYR A 8 -3.10 -2.62 6.99
N SER A 9 -4.06 -2.02 6.28
CA SER A 9 -4.63 -2.66 5.09
C SER A 9 -3.93 -2.17 3.83
N LEU A 10 -3.54 -3.13 2.99
CA LEU A 10 -3.15 -2.89 1.61
C LEU A 10 -4.37 -3.15 0.74
N THR A 11 -4.76 -2.16 -0.05
CA THR A 11 -5.81 -2.28 -1.05
C THR A 11 -5.22 -2.10 -2.42
N LEU A 12 -5.44 -3.05 -3.32
CA LEU A 12 -5.09 -2.93 -4.73
C LEU A 12 -6.37 -2.72 -5.54
N LEU A 13 -6.46 -1.61 -6.25
CA LEU A 13 -7.57 -1.27 -7.14
C LEU A 13 -7.07 -1.35 -8.59
N ASN A 14 -7.75 -2.15 -9.41
CA ASN A 14 -7.60 -2.11 -10.85
C ASN A 14 -8.57 -1.07 -11.43
N GLN A 15 -8.02 -0.04 -12.07
CA GLN A 15 -8.82 1.06 -12.63
C GLN A 15 -9.58 0.67 -13.91
N ASP A 16 -9.18 -0.41 -14.56
CA ASP A 16 -9.78 -0.90 -15.79
C ASP A 16 -11.15 -1.52 -15.52
N ASN A 17 -11.19 -2.52 -14.64
CA ASN A 17 -12.40 -3.26 -14.29
C ASN A 17 -13.06 -2.78 -12.97
N ASN A 18 -12.49 -1.76 -12.31
CA ASN A 18 -12.94 -1.22 -11.03
C ASN A 18 -13.00 -2.26 -9.89
N LYS A 19 -12.28 -3.38 -10.03
CA LYS A 19 -12.16 -4.37 -8.95
C LYS A 19 -11.10 -3.90 -7.96
N LYS A 20 -11.40 -4.07 -6.67
CA LYS A 20 -10.45 -3.85 -5.59
C LYS A 20 -10.37 -5.08 -4.70
N VAL A 21 -9.17 -5.35 -4.20
CA VAL A 21 -8.91 -6.37 -3.20
C VAL A 21 -8.22 -5.72 -2.02
N GLU A 22 -8.52 -6.18 -0.80
CA GLU A 22 -7.92 -5.69 0.43
C GLU A 22 -7.27 -6.86 1.17
N SER A 23 -6.04 -6.67 1.64
CA SER A 23 -5.37 -7.58 2.59
C SER A 23 -4.90 -6.81 3.81
N VAL A 24 -5.15 -7.38 5.00
CA VAL A 24 -4.81 -6.75 6.29
C VAL A 24 -3.53 -7.38 6.85
N TYR A 25 -2.59 -6.53 7.23
CA TYR A 25 -1.28 -6.89 7.75
C TYR A 25 -1.06 -6.27 9.12
N LEU A 26 -0.80 -7.11 10.12
CA LEU A 26 -0.53 -6.65 11.49
C LEU A 26 0.90 -6.13 11.67
N ARG A 27 1.81 -6.43 10.74
CA ARG A 27 3.23 -6.06 10.81
C ARG A 27 3.64 -5.24 9.57
N PRO A 28 3.52 -3.90 9.61
CA PRO A 28 3.91 -3.04 8.49
C PRO A 28 5.42 -3.05 8.21
N MET A 29 6.25 -3.33 9.22
CA MET A 29 7.70 -3.39 9.06
C MET A 29 8.18 -4.55 8.19
N SER A 30 7.35 -5.57 7.97
CA SER A 30 7.71 -6.66 7.07
C SER A 30 7.86 -6.20 5.62
N PHE A 31 7.18 -5.11 5.21
CA PHE A 31 7.26 -4.55 3.85
C PHE A 31 8.60 -3.88 3.52
N TYR A 32 9.49 -3.68 4.50
CA TYR A 32 10.85 -3.21 4.23
C TYR A 32 11.72 -4.32 3.61
N VAL A 33 11.26 -5.57 3.70
CA VAL A 33 11.89 -6.71 3.02
C VAL A 33 11.26 -6.83 1.63
N PRO A 34 12.04 -6.67 0.54
CA PRO A 34 11.50 -6.70 -0.82
C PRO A 34 10.73 -7.97 -1.17
N GLU A 35 11.20 -9.12 -0.67
CA GLU A 35 10.54 -10.41 -0.87
C GLU A 35 9.14 -10.44 -0.25
N ILE A 36 8.96 -9.90 0.96
CA ILE A 36 7.67 -9.87 1.64
C ILE A 36 6.74 -8.82 1.02
N ALA A 37 7.28 -7.68 0.61
CA ALA A 37 6.57 -6.66 -0.15
C ALA A 37 6.00 -7.23 -1.46
N MET A 38 6.83 -7.98 -2.19
CA MET A 38 6.40 -8.63 -3.41
C MET A 38 5.37 -9.73 -3.14
N GLU A 39 5.59 -10.62 -2.18
CA GLU A 39 4.66 -11.69 -1.86
C GLU A 39 3.25 -11.14 -1.53
N ALA A 40 3.20 -10.03 -0.80
CA ALA A 40 1.95 -9.34 -0.49
C ALA A 40 1.24 -8.81 -1.76
N ILE A 41 2.00 -8.24 -2.69
CA ILE A 41 1.47 -7.70 -3.93
C ILE A 41 1.08 -8.80 -4.90
N GLU A 42 1.87 -9.86 -5.03
CA GLU A 42 1.54 -11.06 -5.81
C GLU A 42 0.25 -11.69 -5.31
N LYS A 43 0.07 -11.77 -3.99
CA LYS A 43 -1.19 -12.23 -3.41
C LYS A 43 -2.37 -11.33 -3.77
N LEU A 44 -2.21 -10.01 -3.76
CA LEU A 44 -3.26 -9.08 -4.19
C LEU A 44 -3.54 -9.20 -5.69
N ILE A 45 -2.51 -9.40 -6.51
CA ILE A 45 -2.63 -9.63 -7.96
C ILE A 45 -3.40 -10.93 -8.23
N ASP A 46 -3.08 -12.00 -7.51
CA ASP A 46 -3.73 -13.31 -7.59
C ASP A 46 -5.20 -13.24 -7.15
N ASP A 47 -5.48 -12.61 -6.00
CA ASP A 47 -6.85 -12.43 -5.48
C ASP A 47 -7.72 -11.59 -6.43
N LEU A 48 -7.13 -10.59 -7.07
CA LEU A 48 -7.80 -9.74 -8.05
C LEU A 48 -7.90 -10.43 -9.43
N ALA A 49 -7.30 -11.63 -9.57
CA ALA A 49 -7.20 -12.44 -10.78
C ALA A 49 -6.68 -11.62 -11.98
N LEU A 50 -5.63 -10.84 -11.73
CA LEU A 50 -5.00 -9.98 -12.74
C LEU A 50 -4.25 -10.83 -13.76
N THR A 51 -4.96 -11.14 -14.84
CA THR A 51 -4.49 -11.97 -15.94
C THR A 51 -3.94 -11.15 -17.11
N TYR A 52 -4.21 -9.84 -17.17
CA TYR A 52 -3.81 -8.98 -18.29
C TYR A 52 -3.43 -7.54 -17.87
N GLU A 53 -2.57 -6.92 -18.68
CA GLU A 53 -2.15 -5.51 -18.57
C GLU A 53 -3.38 -4.60 -18.49
N SER A 54 -3.57 -3.91 -17.37
CA SER A 54 -4.69 -2.98 -17.22
C SER A 54 -4.35 -1.67 -17.92
N ASN A 55 -5.13 -1.32 -18.94
CA ASN A 55 -4.87 -0.15 -19.79
C ASN A 55 -4.97 1.18 -19.01
N LYS A 56 -5.74 1.18 -17.92
CA LYS A 56 -5.93 2.33 -17.02
C LYS A 56 -4.99 2.35 -15.80
N GLY A 57 -4.13 1.35 -15.65
CA GLY A 57 -3.23 1.22 -14.51
C GLY A 57 -3.90 0.70 -13.21
N PHE A 58 -3.12 0.74 -12.14
CA PHE A 58 -3.47 0.23 -10.82
C PHE A 58 -3.28 1.31 -9.76
N VAL A 59 -4.04 1.23 -8.67
CA VAL A 59 -3.87 2.08 -7.51
C VAL A 59 -3.64 1.19 -6.30
N LEU A 60 -2.50 1.35 -5.65
CA LEU A 60 -2.17 0.70 -4.40
C LEU A 60 -2.42 1.70 -3.27
N THR A 61 -3.30 1.35 -2.34
CA THR A 61 -3.62 2.16 -1.17
C THR A 61 -3.16 1.43 0.07
N VAL A 62 -2.37 2.09 0.92
CA VAL A 62 -2.01 1.60 2.24
C VAL A 62 -2.78 2.42 3.25
N THR A 63 -3.51 1.76 4.15
CA THR A 63 -4.32 2.40 5.19
C THR A 63 -3.90 1.89 6.55
N ASN A 64 -3.48 2.77 7.45
CA ASN A 64 -3.30 2.42 8.85
C ASN A 64 -4.65 2.44 9.55
N LYS A 65 -5.18 1.25 9.87
CA LYS A 65 -6.50 1.12 10.51
C LYS A 65 -6.49 1.56 11.97
N ASN A 66 -5.32 1.80 12.58
CA ASN A 66 -5.22 2.30 13.94
C ASN A 66 -5.63 3.78 14.03
N ASN A 67 -5.17 4.61 13.07
CA ASN A 67 -5.49 6.06 13.04
C ASN A 67 -6.42 6.48 11.89
N GLY A 68 -6.67 5.59 10.92
CA GLY A 68 -7.49 5.88 9.73
C GLY A 68 -6.78 6.60 8.59
N VAL A 69 -5.48 6.88 8.73
CA VAL A 69 -4.66 7.51 7.69
C VAL A 69 -4.47 6.54 6.52
N SER A 70 -4.73 6.99 5.30
CA SER A 70 -4.54 6.23 4.07
C SER A 70 -3.72 7.02 3.07
N VAL A 71 -2.85 6.33 2.34
CA VAL A 71 -2.02 6.91 1.28
C VAL A 71 -2.09 5.99 0.08
N ASP A 72 -2.40 6.55 -1.09
CA ASP A 72 -2.44 5.83 -2.35
C ASP A 72 -1.30 6.21 -3.30
N LYS A 73 -0.86 5.23 -4.09
CA LYS A 73 0.09 5.38 -5.18
C LYS A 73 -0.48 4.76 -6.44
N ARG A 74 -0.32 5.46 -7.57
CA ARG A 74 -0.74 4.96 -8.88
C ARG A 74 0.42 4.30 -9.60
N PHE A 75 0.12 3.17 -10.23
CA PHE A 75 1.03 2.37 -11.02
C PHE A 75 0.52 2.33 -12.46
N PRO A 76 1.33 2.70 -13.45
CA PRO A 76 0.90 2.77 -14.83
C PRO A 76 0.69 1.38 -15.44
N THR A 77 1.49 0.38 -15.05
CA THR A 77 1.46 -0.97 -15.63
C THR A 77 1.69 -2.04 -14.56
N LEU A 78 1.35 -3.29 -14.91
CA LEU A 78 1.53 -4.44 -14.03
C LEU A 78 3.01 -4.79 -13.84
N ASP A 79 3.85 -4.57 -14.85
CA ASP A 79 5.30 -4.76 -14.76
C ASP A 79 5.92 -3.92 -13.64
N VAL A 80 5.54 -2.65 -13.54
CA VAL A 80 6.04 -1.76 -12.47
C VAL A 80 5.57 -2.23 -11.09
N LEU A 81 4.37 -2.79 -11.01
CA LEU A 81 3.82 -3.37 -9.78
C LEU A 81 4.52 -4.70 -9.40
N LYS A 82 5.00 -5.45 -10.39
CA LYS A 82 5.75 -6.71 -10.22
C LYS A 82 7.26 -6.51 -10.05
N ASP A 83 7.76 -5.30 -10.13
CA ASP A 83 9.16 -5.03 -9.90
C ASP A 83 9.44 -4.98 -8.39
N ASN A 84 10.18 -5.97 -7.87
CA ASN A 84 10.52 -6.05 -6.45
C ASN A 84 11.15 -4.77 -5.90
N THR A 85 12.01 -4.13 -6.68
CA THR A 85 12.77 -2.97 -6.22
C THR A 85 11.86 -1.77 -6.10
N ILE A 86 11.05 -1.52 -7.14
CA ILE A 86 10.11 -0.41 -7.17
C ILE A 86 9.02 -0.62 -6.12
N THR A 87 8.44 -1.82 -6.05
CA THR A 87 7.34 -2.13 -5.13
C THR A 87 7.78 -2.06 -3.67
N ALA A 88 8.96 -2.55 -3.33
CA ALA A 88 9.50 -2.44 -1.98
C ALA A 88 9.77 -0.99 -1.60
N ASP A 89 10.34 -0.19 -2.51
CA ASP A 89 10.61 1.22 -2.28
C ASP A 89 9.30 2.01 -2.08
N VAL A 90 8.30 1.77 -2.94
CA VAL A 90 6.97 2.39 -2.82
C VAL A 90 6.28 1.98 -1.51
N LEU A 91 6.24 0.70 -1.16
CA LEU A 91 5.60 0.27 0.08
C LEU A 91 6.30 0.84 1.32
N LYS A 92 7.64 0.89 1.29
CA LYS A 92 8.43 1.55 2.33
C LYS A 92 8.10 3.05 2.43
N GLU A 93 8.01 3.74 1.29
CA GLU A 93 7.61 5.16 1.23
C GLU A 93 6.21 5.34 1.83
N LEU A 94 5.22 4.57 1.39
CA LEU A 94 3.83 4.66 1.86
C LEU A 94 3.73 4.38 3.37
N VAL A 95 4.38 3.33 3.86
CA VAL A 95 4.41 3.00 5.29
C VAL A 95 5.12 4.10 6.08
N ASN A 96 6.23 4.63 5.59
CA ASN A 96 6.94 5.74 6.24
C ASN A 96 6.08 7.00 6.32
N ILE A 97 5.36 7.36 5.26
CA ILE A 97 4.44 8.50 5.25
C ILE A 97 3.38 8.32 6.33
N ILE A 98 2.71 7.17 6.35
CA ILE A 98 1.64 6.87 7.31
C ILE A 98 2.15 6.83 8.75
N ARG A 99 3.38 6.35 8.97
CA ARG A 99 4.05 6.40 10.28
C ARG A 99 4.49 7.82 10.66
N GLY A 100 4.87 8.64 9.69
CA GLY A 100 5.15 10.07 9.90
C GLY A 100 3.94 10.77 10.48
N TYR A 101 2.75 10.54 9.89
CA TYR A 101 1.48 11.06 10.42
C TYR A 101 1.10 10.56 11.83
N ASP A 102 1.69 9.46 12.31
CA ASP A 102 1.53 8.98 13.70
C ASP A 102 2.51 9.67 14.66
N SER A 103 3.64 10.18 14.15
CA SER A 103 4.65 10.94 14.92
C SER A 103 4.49 12.46 14.82
N ASP A 104 3.58 12.94 13.97
CA ASP A 104 3.27 14.36 13.79
C ASP A 104 2.20 14.83 14.81
N GLU A 105 2.60 14.95 16.07
CA GLU A 105 2.01 15.97 16.93
C GLU A 105 2.63 17.36 16.70
N GLU A 106 3.81 17.53 16.07
CA GLU A 106 4.40 18.87 15.89
C GLU A 106 5.38 19.00 14.69
N ALA A 107 4.88 19.16 13.46
CA ALA A 107 5.63 19.89 12.42
C ALA A 107 4.70 20.60 11.44
N ASN A 108 4.18 21.72 11.93
CA ASN A 108 3.66 22.83 11.15
C ASN A 108 4.64 23.23 10.02
N VAL A 109 4.48 22.69 8.81
CA VAL A 109 5.10 23.22 7.58
C VAL A 109 4.06 23.28 6.46
N CYS A 110 2.96 23.98 6.73
CA CYS A 110 2.31 24.76 5.68
C CYS A 110 3.22 25.97 5.39
N GLY A 111 4.26 25.75 4.59
CA GLY A 111 5.01 26.82 3.96
C GLY A 111 4.17 27.39 2.81
N TRP A 112 3.63 28.59 3.02
CA TRP A 112 3.11 29.45 1.97
C TRP A 112 4.16 30.52 1.62
#